data_AF-A0A401T2C7-F1
#
_entry.id   AF-A0A401T2C7-F1
#
_cell.length_a   1.000
_cell.length_b   1.000
_cell.length_c   1.000
_cell.angle_alpha   90.00
_cell.angle_beta   90.00
_cell.angle_gamma   90.00
#
_symmetry.space_group_name_H-M   'P 1'
#
loop_
_entity.id
_entity.type
_entity.pdbx_description
1 polymer ?
#
loop_
_entity_poly.entity_id
_entity_poly.type
_entity_poly.pdbx_seq_one_letter_code
_entity_poly.pdbx_strand_id
1 'polypeptide(L)'
;MESPIPLVLNPLDGKLSVHPPAVDLLKTIDQPLVVVAMIGKYRTGKSYLLNCLAGKRKMFAHLLDTSIELFRQGELACLDSVVQSLTDTENEKTLKEAEKLYEEQMEKLVSLPIETAKDLNKAHEKCNQEAFDMFLKWAFGNSESYKDKLQKTMEGIFDGYCKRNKEESSKKCKGLLEELFQEIDVKFKANAYAVPGGYSQDLKDQNLAINHYNQTSRSEAEKDRQAQMELQKAAMEQQMQMMKDIMASVTQSNEKNMEQFMQMNPK
;
A
#
# COMPACT_ATOMS: atom_id res chain seq x y z
N MET A 1 14.29 -16.77 30.09
CA MET A 1 14.31 -18.16 30.64
C MET A 1 15.70 -18.41 31.13
N GLU A 2 15.84 -19.02 32.32
CA GLU A 2 17.09 -19.67 32.72
C GLU A 2 17.47 -20.73 31.69
N SER A 3 18.77 -20.97 31.52
CA SER A 3 19.35 -21.87 30.52
C SER A 3 18.72 -23.28 30.57
N PRO A 4 18.58 -23.99 29.43
CA PRO A 4 18.13 -25.39 29.44
C PRO A 4 18.99 -26.25 30.38
N ILE A 5 18.34 -27.07 31.20
CA ILE A 5 19.01 -27.98 32.14
C ILE A 5 19.30 -29.31 31.41
N PRO A 6 20.57 -29.70 31.24
CA PRO A 6 20.89 -30.97 30.61
C PRO A 6 20.42 -32.14 31.48
N LEU A 7 19.76 -33.14 30.89
CA LEU A 7 19.39 -34.38 31.60
C LEU A 7 20.56 -35.39 31.62
N VAL A 8 21.29 -35.48 30.52
CA VAL A 8 22.44 -36.38 30.34
C VAL A 8 23.67 -35.53 30.04
N LEU A 9 24.73 -35.74 30.82
CA LEU A 9 26.04 -35.19 30.59
C LEU A 9 26.90 -36.18 29.80
N ASN A 10 27.77 -35.64 28.94
CA ASN A 10 28.81 -36.40 28.25
C ASN A 10 30.18 -35.81 28.61
N PRO A 11 30.75 -36.17 29.77
CA PRO A 11 32.05 -35.70 30.20
C PRO A 11 33.17 -36.26 29.30
N LEU A 12 34.37 -35.68 29.39
CA LEU A 12 35.53 -36.06 28.57
C LEU A 12 36.01 -37.51 28.77
N ASP A 13 35.56 -38.16 29.85
CA ASP A 13 35.83 -39.58 30.12
C ASP A 13 34.99 -40.53 29.25
N GLY A 14 34.09 -39.99 28.42
CA GLY A 14 33.22 -40.74 27.52
C GLY A 14 32.09 -41.49 28.24
N LYS A 15 31.94 -41.33 29.55
CA LYS A 15 30.93 -42.03 30.35
C LYS A 15 29.73 -41.13 30.56
N LEU A 16 28.63 -41.46 29.87
CA LEU A 16 27.36 -40.77 30.06
C LEU A 16 26.93 -40.83 31.53
N SER A 17 26.56 -39.68 32.08
CA SER A 17 26.04 -39.57 33.45
C SER A 17 24.77 -38.73 33.47
N VAL A 18 23.86 -39.06 34.37
CA VAL A 18 22.62 -38.30 34.54
C VAL A 18 22.90 -37.08 35.40
N HIS A 19 22.41 -35.91 35.01
CA HIS A 19 22.58 -34.67 35.74
C HIS A 19 21.62 -34.64 36.95
N PRO A 20 22.11 -34.69 38.20
CA PRO A 20 21.23 -34.78 39.37
C PRO A 20 20.21 -33.63 39.50
N PRO A 21 20.56 -32.36 39.23
CA PRO A 21 19.59 -31.27 39.25
C PRO A 21 18.42 -31.44 38.27
N ALA A 22 18.64 -32.10 37.13
CA ALA A 22 17.57 -32.37 36.17
C ALA A 22 16.60 -33.43 36.70
N VAL A 23 17.13 -34.46 37.38
CA VAL A 23 16.32 -35.53 37.98
C VAL A 23 15.48 -35.00 39.11
N ASP A 24 16.07 -34.18 39.98
CA ASP A 24 15.33 -33.61 41.10
C ASP A 24 14.21 -32.68 40.62
N LEU A 25 14.43 -31.93 39.53
CA LEU A 25 13.36 -31.19 38.87
C LEU A 25 12.28 -32.11 38.29
N LEU A 26 12.63 -33.22 37.64
CA LEU A 26 11.64 -34.15 37.09
C LEU A 26 10.79 -34.81 38.19
N LYS A 27 11.36 -35.04 39.38
CA LYS A 27 10.64 -35.60 40.53
C LYS A 27 9.60 -34.65 41.13
N THR A 28 9.69 -33.34 40.88
CA THR A 28 8.68 -32.37 41.36
C THR A 28 7.45 -32.29 40.45
N ILE A 29 7.45 -33.01 39.32
CA ILE A 29 6.36 -32.97 38.35
C ILE A 29 5.43 -34.16 38.60
N ASP A 30 4.28 -33.89 39.20
CA ASP A 30 3.28 -34.91 39.58
C ASP A 30 2.30 -35.23 38.43
N GLN A 31 2.41 -34.51 37.32
CA GLN A 31 1.53 -34.61 36.15
C GLN A 31 2.08 -35.62 35.13
N PRO A 32 1.24 -36.21 34.26
CA PRO A 32 1.69 -37.07 33.18
C PRO A 32 2.74 -36.38 32.30
N LEU A 33 3.93 -36.99 32.18
CA LEU A 33 5.04 -36.46 31.40
C LEU A 33 5.05 -37.04 29.98
N VAL A 34 5.19 -36.17 28.98
CA VAL A 34 5.38 -36.56 27.58
C VAL A 34 6.82 -36.27 27.18
N VAL A 35 7.54 -37.29 26.70
CA VAL A 35 8.90 -37.12 26.18
C VAL A 35 8.84 -36.89 24.68
N VAL A 36 9.37 -35.76 24.22
CA VAL A 36 9.57 -35.48 22.80
C VAL A 36 11.05 -35.56 22.47
N ALA A 37 11.39 -36.43 21.52
CA ALA A 37 12.76 -36.65 21.07
C ALA A 37 12.93 -36.22 19.61
N MET A 38 13.95 -35.41 19.33
CA MET A 38 14.38 -35.10 17.96
C MET A 38 15.59 -35.95 17.60
N ILE A 39 15.42 -36.90 16.67
CA ILE A 39 16.45 -37.86 16.27
C ILE A 39 16.83 -37.64 14.80
N GLY A 40 18.10 -37.84 14.45
CA GLY A 40 18.55 -37.81 13.06
C GLY A 40 20.06 -37.76 12.94
N LYS A 41 20.59 -37.90 11.71
CA LYS A 41 22.03 -37.98 11.44
C LYS A 41 22.80 -36.74 11.93
N TYR A 42 24.09 -36.92 12.25
CA TYR A 42 24.94 -35.82 12.69
C TYR A 42 24.96 -34.68 11.64
N ARG A 43 24.88 -33.43 12.10
CA ARG A 43 24.87 -32.19 11.27
C ARG A 43 23.68 -31.98 10.32
N THR A 44 22.53 -32.64 10.54
CA THR A 44 21.31 -32.35 9.76
C THR A 44 20.45 -31.21 10.34
N GLY A 45 21.05 -30.19 10.97
CA GLY A 45 20.30 -29.00 11.41
C GLY A 45 19.34 -29.16 12.61
N LYS A 46 19.15 -30.35 13.21
CA LYS A 46 18.24 -30.54 14.36
C LYS A 46 18.52 -29.63 15.56
N SER A 47 19.79 -29.42 15.91
CA SER A 47 20.17 -28.50 16.99
C SER A 47 19.94 -27.03 16.61
N TYR A 48 20.11 -26.69 15.32
CA TYR A 48 19.75 -25.35 14.81
C TYR A 48 18.25 -25.11 14.96
N LEU A 49 17.42 -26.09 14.63
CA LEU A 49 15.97 -26.02 14.78
C LEU A 49 15.55 -25.83 16.23
N LEU A 50 16.13 -26.62 17.15
CA LEU A 50 15.92 -26.43 18.60
C LEU A 50 16.39 -25.06 19.08
N ASN A 51 17.51 -24.54 18.56
CA ASN A 51 17.98 -23.20 18.90
C ASN A 51 17.07 -22.10 18.34
N CYS A 52 16.48 -22.28 17.15
CA CYS A 52 15.49 -21.34 16.60
C CYS A 52 14.20 -21.31 17.44
N LEU A 53 13.82 -22.44 18.03
CA LEU A 53 12.68 -22.55 18.93
C LEU A 53 13.03 -22.11 20.36
N ALA A 54 14.30 -22.16 20.74
CA ALA A 54 14.77 -21.76 22.07
C ALA A 54 14.44 -20.27 22.31
N GLY A 55 13.66 -20.01 23.37
CA GLY A 55 13.17 -18.67 23.69
C GLY A 55 11.83 -18.29 23.05
N LYS A 56 11.38 -19.00 22.00
CA LYS A 56 10.06 -18.80 21.36
C LYS A 56 9.03 -19.80 21.90
N ARG A 57 8.59 -19.63 23.16
CA ARG A 57 7.68 -20.57 23.86
C ARG A 57 6.41 -20.92 23.07
N LYS A 58 5.77 -19.91 22.45
CA LYS A 58 4.56 -20.12 21.63
C LYS A 58 4.83 -21.04 20.43
N MET A 59 5.96 -20.81 19.74
CA MET A 59 6.38 -21.64 18.60
C MET A 59 6.68 -23.07 19.00
N PHE A 60 7.37 -23.24 20.12
CA PHE A 60 7.70 -24.57 20.64
C PHE A 60 6.44 -25.34 21.04
N ALA A 61 5.49 -24.68 21.72
CA ALA A 61 4.20 -25.29 22.06
C ALA A 61 3.42 -25.69 20.80
N HIS A 62 3.31 -24.79 19.82
CA HIS A 62 2.61 -25.07 18.56
C HIS A 62 3.26 -26.25 17.81
N LEU A 63 4.60 -26.33 17.78
CA LEU A 63 5.31 -27.46 17.19
C LEU A 63 4.98 -28.78 17.88
N LEU A 64 4.92 -28.80 19.20
CA LEU A 64 4.53 -29.98 19.97
C LEU A 64 3.08 -30.36 19.68
N ASP A 65 2.17 -29.39 19.70
CA ASP A 65 0.75 -29.62 19.46
C ASP A 65 0.51 -30.22 18.07
N THR A 66 1.07 -29.62 17.01
CA THR A 66 0.98 -30.14 15.63
C THR A 66 1.62 -31.53 15.52
N SER A 67 2.76 -31.77 16.17
CA SER A 67 3.43 -33.08 16.13
C SER A 67 2.60 -34.16 16.81
N ILE A 68 1.95 -33.85 17.94
CA ILE A 68 1.06 -34.76 18.67
C ILE A 68 -0.21 -35.03 17.86
N GLU A 69 -0.78 -34.03 17.19
CA GLU A 69 -1.94 -34.20 16.32
C GLU A 69 -1.66 -35.13 15.14
N LEU A 70 -0.54 -34.94 14.44
CA LEU A 70 -0.12 -35.83 13.35
C LEU A 70 0.10 -37.26 13.84
N PHE A 71 0.72 -37.44 15.02
CA PHE A 71 0.88 -38.76 15.62
C PHE A 71 -0.46 -39.42 15.93
N ARG A 72 -1.44 -38.67 16.47
CA ARG A 72 -2.80 -39.18 16.72
C ARG A 72 -3.52 -39.58 15.43
N GLN A 73 -3.20 -38.96 14.31
CA GLN A 73 -3.73 -39.29 12.99
C GLN A 73 -3.01 -40.47 12.32
N GLY A 74 -1.98 -41.05 12.97
CA GLY A 74 -1.19 -42.15 12.42
C GLY A 74 -0.15 -41.71 11.39
N GLU A 75 0.06 -40.40 11.23
CA GLU A 75 1.04 -39.84 10.31
C GLU A 75 2.40 -39.67 11.00
N LEU A 76 3.46 -40.16 10.35
CA LEU A 76 4.83 -39.89 10.79
C LEU A 76 5.23 -38.50 10.31
N ALA A 77 5.19 -37.54 11.23
CA ALA A 77 5.61 -36.18 10.96
C ALA A 77 7.15 -36.10 10.83
N CYS A 78 7.65 -35.76 9.64
CA CYS A 78 9.04 -35.32 9.52
C CYS A 78 9.16 -33.94 10.18
N LEU A 79 10.17 -33.74 11.02
CA LEU A 79 10.39 -32.44 11.68
C LEU A 79 10.50 -31.31 10.67
N ASP A 80 11.11 -31.56 9.50
CA ASP A 80 11.26 -30.55 8.46
C ASP A 80 9.91 -30.10 7.89
N SER A 81 8.97 -31.03 7.66
CA SER A 81 7.64 -30.68 7.12
C SER A 81 6.78 -29.95 8.15
N VAL A 82 6.86 -30.36 9.43
CA VAL A 82 6.17 -29.67 10.53
C VAL A 82 6.70 -28.26 10.67
N VAL A 83 8.03 -28.10 10.70
CA VAL A 83 8.65 -26.79 10.88
C VAL A 83 8.38 -25.88 9.69
N GLN A 84 8.36 -26.41 8.47
CA GLN A 84 7.97 -25.64 7.29
C GLN A 84 6.52 -25.14 7.42
N SER A 85 5.57 -26.01 7.72
CA SER A 85 4.16 -25.65 7.90
C SER A 85 3.95 -24.60 9.01
N LEU A 86 4.65 -24.74 10.13
CA LEU A 86 4.63 -23.78 11.22
C LEU A 86 5.23 -22.43 10.82
N THR A 87 6.35 -22.47 10.10
CA THR A 87 7.01 -21.27 9.58
C THR A 87 6.05 -20.51 8.68
N ASP A 88 5.39 -21.22 7.77
CA ASP A 88 4.41 -20.63 6.86
C ASP A 88 3.21 -20.05 7.59
N THR A 89 2.64 -20.82 8.53
CA THR A 89 1.49 -20.39 9.34
C THR A 89 1.78 -19.12 10.14
N GLU A 90 2.95 -19.05 10.78
CA GLU A 90 3.31 -17.93 11.65
C GLU A 90 3.79 -16.71 10.86
N ASN A 91 4.49 -16.92 9.73
CA ASN A 91 4.82 -15.83 8.82
C ASN A 91 3.56 -15.27 8.15
N GLU A 92 2.56 -16.09 7.84
CA GLU A 92 1.26 -15.61 7.32
C GLU A 92 0.48 -14.80 8.37
N LYS A 93 0.46 -15.24 9.64
CA LYS A 93 -0.13 -14.45 10.72
C LYS A 93 0.60 -13.12 10.89
N THR A 94 1.92 -13.16 10.95
CA THR A 94 2.76 -11.96 11.10
C THR A 94 2.56 -11.00 9.94
N LEU A 95 2.44 -11.52 8.71
CA LEU A 95 2.12 -10.75 7.50
C LEU A 95 0.78 -10.01 7.68
N LYS A 96 -0.29 -10.72 8.04
CA LYS A 96 -1.62 -10.12 8.22
C LYS A 96 -1.65 -9.07 9.33
N GLU A 97 -0.93 -9.30 10.43
CA GLU A 97 -0.85 -8.31 11.50
C GLU A 97 -0.07 -7.05 11.07
N ALA A 98 1.00 -7.20 10.29
CA ALA A 98 1.77 -6.08 9.74
C ALA A 98 0.96 -5.27 8.71
N GLU A 99 0.23 -5.96 7.82
CA GLU A 99 -0.69 -5.33 6.85
C GLU A 99 -1.76 -4.50 7.58
N LYS A 100 -2.38 -5.08 8.61
CA LYS A 100 -3.37 -4.38 9.43
C LYS A 100 -2.78 -3.16 10.14
N LEU A 101 -1.58 -3.30 10.72
CA LEU A 101 -0.90 -2.17 11.36
C LEU A 101 -0.66 -1.03 10.36
N TYR A 102 -0.20 -1.35 9.16
CA TYR A 102 0.02 -0.37 8.10
C TYR A 102 -1.26 0.37 7.73
N GLU A 103 -2.37 -0.35 7.53
CA GLU A 103 -3.67 0.24 7.20
C GLU A 103 -4.16 1.21 8.30
N GLU A 104 -4.13 0.77 9.56
CA GLU A 104 -4.57 1.59 10.69
C GLU A 104 -3.70 2.84 10.88
N GLN A 105 -2.39 2.75 10.64
CA GLN A 105 -1.49 3.90 10.77
C GLN A 105 -1.67 4.88 9.62
N MET A 106 -1.86 4.39 8.39
CA MET A 106 -2.18 5.22 7.23
C MET A 106 -3.50 5.97 7.43
N GLU A 107 -4.54 5.31 7.92
CA GLU A 107 -5.85 5.95 8.19
C GLU A 107 -5.75 7.05 9.25
N LYS A 108 -4.92 6.86 10.28
CA LYS A 108 -4.70 7.88 11.32
C LYS A 108 -3.90 9.08 10.84
N LEU A 109 -2.91 8.86 9.98
CA LEU A 109 -1.99 9.92 9.53
C LEU A 109 -2.47 10.67 8.30
N VAL A 110 -3.35 10.09 7.49
CA VAL A 110 -3.76 10.62 6.18
C VAL A 110 -5.21 11.10 6.22
N SER A 111 -5.40 12.43 6.22
CA SER A 111 -6.69 13.06 5.93
C SER A 111 -6.69 13.60 4.50
N LEU A 112 -7.52 13.03 3.63
CA LEU A 112 -7.66 13.50 2.25
C LEU A 112 -8.56 14.75 2.17
N PRO A 113 -8.28 15.70 1.26
CA PRO A 113 -7.14 15.75 0.33
C PRO A 113 -5.86 16.29 0.98
N ILE A 114 -4.74 15.64 0.70
CA ILE A 114 -3.39 16.13 1.07
C ILE A 114 -2.85 16.96 -0.09
N GLU A 115 -2.41 18.19 0.22
CA GLU A 115 -1.96 19.17 -0.77
C GLU A 115 -0.58 18.85 -1.35
N THR A 116 0.33 18.28 -0.55
CA THR A 116 1.68 17.94 -1.01
C THR A 116 1.86 16.43 -1.21
N ALA A 117 2.28 16.01 -2.40
CA ALA A 117 2.70 14.62 -2.65
C ALA A 117 3.82 14.16 -1.70
N LYS A 118 4.69 15.08 -1.26
CA LYS A 118 5.75 14.80 -0.29
C LYS A 118 5.23 14.41 1.08
N ASP A 119 4.13 15.01 1.55
CA ASP A 119 3.58 14.71 2.88
C ASP A 119 2.91 13.33 2.88
N LEU A 120 2.23 12.98 1.78
CA LEU A 120 1.67 11.64 1.58
C LEU A 120 2.78 10.58 1.49
N ASN A 121 3.85 10.83 0.74
CA ASN A 121 5.01 9.94 0.67
C ASN A 121 5.68 9.77 2.04
N LYS A 122 5.85 10.85 2.80
CA LYS A 122 6.45 10.82 4.14
C LYS A 122 5.60 10.01 5.13
N ALA A 123 4.28 10.11 5.05
CA ALA A 123 3.38 9.28 5.84
C ALA A 123 3.53 7.80 5.48
N HIS A 124 3.60 7.48 4.19
CA HIS A 124 3.81 6.13 3.69
C HIS A 124 5.16 5.54 4.14
N GLU A 125 6.26 6.27 4.00
CA GLU A 125 7.59 5.84 4.44
C GLU A 125 7.61 5.49 5.92
N LYS A 126 6.97 6.33 6.75
CA LYS A 126 6.86 6.08 8.19
C LYS A 126 6.05 4.81 8.50
N CYS A 127 4.88 4.66 7.88
CA CYS A 127 4.02 3.49 8.09
C CYS A 127 4.69 2.20 7.61
N ASN A 128 5.38 2.24 6.46
CA ASN A 128 6.16 1.12 5.94
C ASN A 128 7.22 0.68 6.94
N GLN A 129 7.98 1.64 7.49
CA GLN A 129 9.04 1.32 8.45
C GLN A 129 8.47 0.62 9.69
N GLU A 130 7.40 1.15 10.27
CA GLU A 130 6.78 0.56 11.46
C GLU A 130 6.23 -0.86 11.19
N ALA A 131 5.60 -1.07 10.03
CA ALA A 131 5.10 -2.39 9.62
C ALA A 131 6.23 -3.40 9.39
N PHE A 132 7.33 -3.00 8.74
CA PHE A 132 8.49 -3.86 8.55
C PHE A 132 9.23 -4.15 9.86
N ASP A 133 9.39 -3.17 10.74
CA ASP A 133 10.03 -3.36 12.04
C ASP A 133 9.25 -4.36 12.88
N MET A 134 7.91 -4.28 12.84
CA MET A 134 7.04 -5.29 13.44
C MET A 134 7.25 -6.66 12.77
N PHE A 135 7.17 -6.74 11.44
CA PHE A 135 7.29 -7.99 10.72
C PHE A 135 8.63 -8.69 11.00
N LEU A 136 9.76 -7.99 10.88
CA LEU A 136 11.10 -8.54 11.09
C LEU A 136 11.34 -9.00 12.52
N LYS A 137 10.66 -8.39 13.50
CA LYS A 137 10.73 -8.80 14.90
C LYS A 137 10.11 -10.18 15.14
N TRP A 138 9.07 -10.53 14.39
CA TRP A 138 8.26 -11.73 14.65
C TRP A 138 8.44 -12.84 13.60
N ALA A 139 8.84 -12.48 12.38
CA ALA A 139 9.10 -13.39 11.29
C ALA A 139 10.07 -14.52 11.69
N PHE A 140 9.86 -15.69 11.10
CA PHE A 140 10.57 -16.92 11.43
C PHE A 140 11.15 -17.58 10.18
N GLY A 141 12.35 -18.14 10.30
CA GLY A 141 12.98 -18.93 9.25
C GLY A 141 13.19 -18.15 7.95
N ASN A 142 12.88 -18.78 6.82
CA ASN A 142 13.01 -18.18 5.50
C ASN A 142 11.79 -17.31 5.17
N SER A 143 11.83 -16.04 5.59
CA SER A 143 10.73 -15.08 5.45
C SER A 143 10.84 -14.16 4.23
N GLU A 144 11.82 -14.35 3.35
CA GLU A 144 12.08 -13.41 2.24
C GLU A 144 10.87 -13.28 1.30
N SER A 145 10.23 -14.41 0.98
CA SER A 145 9.01 -14.43 0.15
C SER A 145 7.84 -13.70 0.80
N TYR A 146 7.75 -13.70 2.14
CA TYR A 146 6.70 -12.99 2.89
C TYR A 146 6.99 -11.50 2.99
N LYS A 147 8.27 -11.12 3.06
CA LYS A 147 8.70 -9.71 3.00
C LYS A 147 8.32 -9.09 1.65
N ASP A 148 8.56 -9.80 0.55
CA ASP A 148 8.15 -9.36 -0.79
C ASP A 148 6.62 -9.24 -0.93
N LYS A 149 5.88 -10.19 -0.33
CA LYS A 149 4.40 -10.11 -0.28
C LYS A 149 3.94 -8.87 0.48
N LEU A 150 4.50 -8.64 1.68
CA LEU A 150 4.18 -7.47 2.51
C LEU A 150 4.44 -6.16 1.75
N GLN A 151 5.61 -6.05 1.11
CA GLN A 151 5.94 -4.88 0.30
C GLN A 151 4.90 -4.61 -0.79
N LYS A 152 4.54 -5.63 -1.58
CA LYS A 152 3.56 -5.50 -2.66
C LYS A 152 2.17 -5.12 -2.15
N THR A 153 1.74 -5.67 -1.02
CA THR A 153 0.46 -5.28 -0.41
C THR A 153 0.47 -3.81 -0.01
N MET A 154 1.51 -3.35 0.67
CA MET A 154 1.63 -1.95 1.13
C MET A 154 1.73 -0.96 -0.04
N GLU A 155 2.48 -1.30 -1.09
CA GLU A 155 2.54 -0.54 -2.35
C GLU A 155 1.16 -0.45 -3.01
N GLY A 156 0.42 -1.55 -3.09
CA GLY A 156 -0.94 -1.57 -3.65
C GLY A 156 -1.93 -0.70 -2.87
N ILE A 157 -1.87 -0.74 -1.53
CA ILE A 157 -2.68 0.14 -0.67
C ILE A 157 -2.30 1.60 -0.89
N PHE A 158 -0.99 1.90 -0.97
CA PHE A 158 -0.48 3.25 -1.19
C PHE A 158 -0.91 3.82 -2.54
N ASP A 159 -0.84 3.03 -3.61
CA ASP A 159 -1.38 3.40 -4.93
C ASP A 159 -2.87 3.79 -4.86
N GLY A 160 -3.63 3.08 -4.02
CA GLY A 160 -5.03 3.41 -3.74
C GLY A 160 -5.20 4.76 -3.05
N TYR A 161 -4.32 5.12 -2.11
CA TYR A 161 -4.31 6.45 -1.50
C TYR A 161 -3.93 7.54 -2.50
N CYS A 162 -2.93 7.31 -3.35
CA CYS A 162 -2.52 8.25 -4.41
C CYS A 162 -3.66 8.56 -5.39
N LYS A 163 -4.39 7.52 -5.82
CA LYS A 163 -5.55 7.67 -6.71
C LYS A 163 -6.67 8.49 -6.05
N ARG A 164 -7.08 8.11 -4.84
CA ARG A 164 -8.11 8.84 -4.09
C ARG A 164 -7.73 10.29 -3.79
N ASN A 165 -6.46 10.54 -3.44
CA ASN A 165 -5.98 11.90 -3.22
C ASN A 165 -6.10 12.76 -4.50
N LYS A 166 -5.74 12.19 -5.65
CA LYS A 166 -5.88 12.87 -6.94
C LYS A 166 -7.35 13.17 -7.28
N GLU A 167 -8.25 12.23 -7.02
CA GLU A 167 -9.69 12.40 -7.24
C GLU A 167 -10.28 13.49 -6.35
N GLU A 168 -10.03 13.44 -5.03
CA GLU A 168 -10.53 14.45 -4.08
C GLU A 168 -9.90 15.82 -4.33
N SER A 169 -8.62 15.88 -4.68
CA SER A 169 -7.95 17.12 -5.09
C SER A 169 -8.57 17.70 -6.36
N SER A 170 -8.78 16.87 -7.40
CA SER A 170 -9.43 17.31 -8.64
C SER A 170 -10.85 17.81 -8.39
N LYS A 171 -11.59 17.17 -7.48
CA LYS A 171 -12.94 17.57 -7.09
C LYS A 171 -12.94 18.92 -6.38
N LYS A 172 -12.01 19.13 -5.43
CA LYS A 172 -11.79 20.43 -4.76
C LYS A 172 -11.43 21.53 -5.77
N CYS A 173 -10.47 21.27 -6.66
CA CYS A 173 -10.07 22.21 -7.72
C CYS A 173 -11.23 22.56 -8.66
N LYS A 174 -11.98 21.55 -9.11
CA LYS A 174 -13.13 21.76 -9.99
C LYS A 174 -14.21 22.62 -9.32
N GLY A 175 -14.54 22.35 -8.07
CA GLY A 175 -15.51 23.15 -7.31
C GLY A 175 -15.07 24.60 -7.15
N LEU A 176 -13.79 24.84 -6.83
CA LEU A 176 -13.24 26.19 -6.74
C LEU A 176 -13.29 26.93 -8.09
N LEU A 177 -12.98 26.26 -9.20
CA LEU A 177 -13.07 26.86 -10.53
C LEU A 177 -14.52 27.20 -10.91
N GLU A 178 -15.47 26.30 -10.62
CA GLU A 178 -16.90 26.54 -10.86
C GLU A 178 -17.39 27.76 -10.07
N GLU A 179 -16.97 27.92 -8.82
CA GLU A 179 -17.30 29.08 -7.99
C GLU A 179 -16.69 30.38 -8.55
N LEU A 180 -15.40 30.37 -8.90
CA LEU A 180 -14.71 31.57 -9.39
C LEU A 180 -15.19 32.03 -10.77
N PHE A 181 -15.60 31.10 -11.62
CA PHE A 181 -16.09 31.42 -12.96
C PHE A 181 -17.60 31.59 -13.03
N GLN A 182 -18.34 31.36 -11.94
CA GLN A 182 -19.79 31.51 -11.90
C GLN A 182 -20.23 32.93 -12.30
N GLU A 183 -19.55 33.97 -11.78
CA GLU A 183 -19.89 35.36 -12.12
C GLU A 183 -19.62 35.69 -13.59
N ILE A 184 -18.57 35.14 -14.17
CA ILE A 184 -18.22 35.31 -15.58
C ILE A 184 -19.27 34.62 -16.46
N ASP A 185 -19.68 33.41 -16.09
CA ASP A 185 -20.73 32.66 -16.81
C ASP A 185 -22.08 33.39 -16.76
N VAL A 186 -22.43 34.02 -15.63
CA VAL A 186 -23.62 34.87 -15.51
C VAL A 186 -23.51 36.10 -16.42
N LYS A 187 -22.39 36.82 -16.39
CA LYS A 187 -22.16 37.99 -17.26
C LYS A 187 -22.19 37.62 -18.74
N PHE A 188 -21.66 36.46 -19.09
CA PHE A 188 -21.67 35.92 -20.44
C PHE A 188 -23.10 35.61 -20.91
N LYS A 189 -23.88 34.88 -20.12
CA LYS A 189 -25.29 34.57 -20.41
C LYS A 189 -26.18 35.80 -20.50
N ALA A 190 -25.86 36.86 -19.77
CA ALA A 190 -26.55 38.15 -19.83
C ALA A 190 -26.16 39.03 -21.04
N ASN A 191 -25.31 38.52 -21.95
CA ASN A 191 -24.73 39.29 -23.07
C ASN A 191 -23.97 40.56 -22.62
N ALA A 192 -23.45 40.60 -21.39
CA ALA A 192 -22.79 41.78 -20.84
C ALA A 192 -21.50 42.17 -21.61
N TYR A 193 -20.89 41.22 -22.32
CA TYR A 193 -19.70 41.43 -23.13
C TYR A 193 -19.99 41.77 -24.60
N ALA A 194 -21.25 41.78 -25.04
CA ALA A 194 -21.65 42.07 -26.44
C ALA A 194 -21.67 43.58 -26.76
N VAL A 195 -20.63 44.30 -26.32
CA VAL A 195 -20.44 45.74 -26.51
C VAL A 195 -19.06 46.02 -27.12
N PRO A 196 -18.84 47.17 -27.80
CA PRO A 196 -17.51 47.56 -28.26
C PRO A 196 -16.51 47.57 -27.09
N GLY A 197 -15.46 46.75 -27.17
CA GLY A 197 -14.47 46.58 -26.09
C GLY A 197 -14.78 45.45 -25.08
N GLY A 198 -15.93 44.78 -25.18
CA GLY A 198 -16.36 43.75 -24.24
C GLY A 198 -15.44 42.52 -24.17
N TYR A 199 -14.79 42.14 -25.28
CA TYR A 199 -13.76 41.09 -25.29
C TYR A 199 -12.57 41.39 -24.36
N SER A 200 -12.15 42.67 -24.28
CA SER A 200 -11.08 43.06 -23.36
C SER A 200 -11.52 42.98 -21.90
N GLN A 201 -12.80 43.22 -21.63
CA GLN A 201 -13.35 43.12 -20.28
C GLN A 201 -13.52 41.65 -19.85
N ASP A 202 -13.97 40.77 -20.74
CA ASP A 202 -14.04 39.32 -20.52
C ASP A 202 -12.66 38.75 -20.18
N LEU A 203 -11.64 39.06 -20.98
CA LEU A 203 -10.26 38.65 -20.69
C LEU A 203 -9.75 39.14 -19.33
N LYS A 204 -10.13 40.36 -18.90
CA LYS A 204 -9.74 40.87 -17.57
C LYS A 204 -10.41 40.07 -16.46
N ASP A 205 -11.71 39.82 -16.57
CA ASP A 205 -12.47 39.07 -15.58
C ASP A 205 -11.95 37.63 -15.48
N GLN A 206 -11.66 36.97 -16.61
CA GLN A 206 -11.05 35.63 -16.64
C GLN A 206 -9.65 35.60 -16.00
N ASN A 207 -8.80 36.58 -16.31
CA ASN A 207 -7.47 36.66 -15.71
C ASN A 207 -7.53 36.92 -14.19
N LEU A 208 -8.51 37.69 -13.72
CA LEU A 208 -8.74 37.88 -12.29
C LEU A 208 -9.14 36.57 -11.59
N ALA A 209 -10.06 35.80 -12.19
CA ALA A 209 -10.46 34.49 -11.66
C ALA A 209 -9.29 33.49 -11.63
N ILE A 210 -8.46 33.45 -12.70
CA ILE A 210 -7.25 32.60 -12.76
C ILE A 210 -6.23 33.02 -11.70
N ASN A 211 -6.01 34.32 -11.50
CA ASN A 211 -5.08 34.81 -10.48
C ASN A 211 -5.55 34.46 -9.07
N HIS A 212 -6.85 34.61 -8.80
CA HIS A 212 -7.43 34.23 -7.53
C HIS A 212 -7.29 32.72 -7.28
N TYR A 213 -7.62 31.89 -8.27
CA TYR A 213 -7.39 30.45 -8.20
C TYR A 213 -5.94 30.08 -7.89
N ASN A 214 -4.97 30.72 -8.56
CA ASN A 214 -3.54 30.49 -8.32
C ASN A 214 -3.07 30.98 -6.94
N GLN A 215 -3.71 32.01 -6.36
CA GLN A 215 -3.40 32.50 -5.01
C GLN A 215 -3.98 31.59 -3.92
N THR A 216 -5.21 31.12 -4.09
CA THR A 216 -5.86 30.18 -3.16
C THR A 216 -5.23 28.78 -3.19
N SER A 217 -4.68 28.37 -4.34
CA SER A 217 -4.06 27.06 -4.53
C SER A 217 -2.55 27.00 -4.23
N ARG A 218 -1.93 28.11 -3.77
CA ARG A 218 -0.47 28.20 -3.58
C ARG A 218 -0.03 27.94 -2.15
N SER A 219 0.43 26.71 -1.93
CA SER A 219 1.39 26.34 -0.89
C SER A 219 2.50 25.51 -1.54
N GLU A 220 3.59 26.19 -1.92
CA GLU A 220 4.98 25.73 -2.18
C GLU A 220 5.33 24.44 -2.99
N ALA A 221 4.40 23.72 -3.63
CA ALA A 221 4.69 22.48 -4.37
C ALA A 221 4.99 22.64 -5.89
N GLU A 222 5.39 23.82 -6.34
CA GLU A 222 5.25 24.23 -7.74
C GLU A 222 6.51 24.14 -8.62
N LYS A 223 7.45 23.24 -8.29
CA LYS A 223 8.47 22.79 -9.26
C LYS A 223 7.97 21.62 -10.10
N ASP A 224 7.09 20.78 -9.55
CA ASP A 224 6.50 19.64 -10.27
C ASP A 224 5.25 20.02 -11.07
N ARG A 225 4.60 21.15 -10.73
CA ARG A 225 3.41 21.65 -11.45
C ARG A 225 3.73 22.08 -12.88
N GLN A 226 4.94 22.53 -13.17
CA GLN A 226 5.31 22.99 -14.52
C GLN A 226 5.30 21.84 -15.53
N ALA A 227 5.72 20.64 -15.12
CA ALA A 227 5.66 19.43 -15.95
C ALA A 227 4.22 18.91 -16.17
N GLN A 228 3.36 19.00 -15.15
CA GLN A 228 1.94 18.64 -15.28
C GLN A 228 1.13 19.67 -16.08
N MET A 229 1.44 20.96 -15.93
CA MET A 229 0.78 22.05 -16.66
C MET A 229 1.15 22.03 -18.15
N GLU A 230 2.38 21.62 -18.51
CA GLU A 230 2.76 21.38 -19.92
C GLU A 230 1.99 20.20 -20.53
N LEU A 231 1.80 19.11 -19.77
CA LEU A 231 1.00 17.96 -20.22
C LEU A 231 -0.49 18.31 -20.38
N GLN A 232 -1.02 19.16 -19.49
CA GLN A 232 -2.41 19.62 -19.52
C GLN A 232 -2.65 20.68 -20.61
N LYS A 233 -1.65 21.54 -20.88
CA LYS A 233 -1.66 22.48 -22.01
C LYS A 233 -1.64 21.73 -23.35
N ALA A 234 -0.83 20.68 -23.48
CA ALA A 234 -0.82 19.83 -24.68
C ALA A 234 -2.18 19.13 -24.90
N ALA A 235 -2.83 18.65 -23.83
CA ALA A 235 -4.17 18.07 -23.92
C ALA A 235 -5.24 19.11 -24.31
N MET A 236 -5.12 20.34 -23.82
CA MET A 236 -6.04 21.43 -24.15
C MET A 236 -5.85 21.95 -25.59
N GLU A 237 -4.60 21.99 -26.08
CA GLU A 237 -4.30 22.29 -27.49
C GLU A 237 -4.85 21.21 -28.44
N GLN A 238 -4.80 19.93 -28.05
CA GLN A 238 -5.44 18.84 -28.80
C GLN A 238 -6.97 18.98 -28.86
N GLN A 239 -7.61 19.35 -27.75
CA GLN A 239 -9.06 19.59 -27.75
C GLN A 239 -9.46 20.83 -28.56
N MET A 240 -8.65 21.89 -28.54
CA MET A 240 -8.90 23.09 -29.33
C MET A 240 -8.72 22.82 -30.84
N GLN A 241 -7.78 21.94 -31.21
CA GLN A 241 -7.61 21.51 -32.60
C GLN A 241 -8.80 20.65 -33.07
N MET A 242 -9.24 19.70 -32.25
CA MET A 242 -10.41 18.87 -32.54
C MET A 242 -11.68 19.72 -32.72
N MET A 243 -11.85 20.77 -31.93
CA MET A 243 -12.99 21.69 -32.02
C MET A 243 -12.94 22.56 -33.30
N LYS A 244 -11.75 22.98 -33.74
CA LYS A 244 -11.58 23.69 -35.02
C LYS A 244 -11.93 22.81 -36.22
N ASP A 245 -11.54 21.54 -36.19
CA ASP A 245 -11.83 20.59 -37.26
C ASP A 245 -13.34 20.28 -37.35
N ILE A 246 -14.01 20.18 -36.20
CA ILE A 246 -15.49 20.06 -36.15
C ILE A 246 -16.16 21.30 -36.75
N MET A 247 -15.71 22.51 -36.40
CA MET A 247 -16.29 23.75 -36.96
C MET A 247 -16.07 23.87 -38.48
N ALA A 248 -14.91 23.48 -38.99
CA ALA A 248 -14.64 23.47 -40.43
C ALA A 248 -15.58 22.50 -41.17
N SER A 249 -15.83 21.32 -40.60
CA SER A 249 -16.74 20.32 -41.19
C SER A 249 -18.21 20.79 -41.24
N VAL A 250 -18.67 21.50 -40.20
CA VAL A 250 -20.03 22.07 -40.14
C VAL A 250 -20.20 23.19 -41.14
N THR A 251 -19.19 24.05 -41.30
CA THR A 251 -19.20 25.16 -42.26
C THR A 251 -19.30 24.64 -43.69
N GLN A 252 -18.50 23.62 -44.03
CA GLN A 252 -18.50 23.01 -45.36
C GLN A 252 -19.80 22.23 -45.68
N SER A 253 -20.44 21.66 -44.65
CA SER A 253 -21.76 21.01 -44.79
C SER A 253 -22.87 22.03 -45.04
N ASN A 254 -22.82 23.18 -44.36
CA ASN A 254 -23.77 24.27 -44.53
C ASN A 254 -23.65 24.94 -45.91
N GLU A 255 -22.42 25.12 -46.43
CA GLU A 255 -22.18 25.63 -47.79
C GLU A 255 -22.77 24.70 -48.86
N LYS A 256 -22.55 23.39 -48.75
CA LYS A 256 -23.14 22.40 -49.69
C LYS A 256 -24.67 22.37 -49.64
N ASN A 257 -25.26 22.50 -48.45
CA ASN A 257 -26.72 22.57 -48.30
C ASN A 257 -27.29 23.86 -48.91
N MET A 258 -26.55 24.97 -48.82
CA MET A 258 -26.94 26.25 -49.41
C MET A 258 -26.82 26.25 -50.93
N GLU A 259 -25.79 25.60 -51.50
CA GLU A 259 -25.66 25.37 -52.94
C GLU A 259 -26.77 24.46 -53.49
N GLN A 260 -27.13 23.38 -52.78
CA GLN A 260 -28.26 22.52 -53.16
C GLN A 260 -29.60 23.26 -53.10
N PHE A 261 -29.80 24.12 -52.10
CA PHE A 261 -31.02 24.93 -52.00
C PHE A 261 -31.15 25.93 -53.15
N MET A 262 -30.03 26.54 -53.59
CA MET A 262 -30.00 27.43 -54.75
C MET A 262 -30.23 26.71 -56.08
N GLN A 263 -29.88 25.43 -56.19
CA GLN A 263 -30.17 24.61 -57.38
C GLN A 263 -31.62 24.12 -57.45
N MET A 264 -32.33 23.99 -56.32
CA MET A 264 -33.74 23.53 -56.29
C MET A 264 -34.77 24.65 -56.49
N ASN A 265 -34.38 25.92 -56.37
CA ASN A 265 -35.23 27.07 -56.69
C ASN A 265 -34.52 28.02 -57.67
N PRO A 266 -34.37 27.63 -58.95
CA PRO A 266 -33.94 28.57 -59.97
C PRO A 266 -35.07 29.57 -60.23
N LYS A 267 -34.70 30.85 -60.37
CA LYS A 267 -35.63 31.91 -60.82
C LYS A 267 -36.21 31.62 -62.20
#